data_AF-A0A094DGC6-F1
#
_entry.id   AF-A0A094DGC6-F1
#
_cell.length_a   1.000
_cell.length_b   1.000
_cell.length_c   1.000
_cell.angle_alpha   90.00
_cell.angle_beta   90.00
_cell.angle_gamma   90.00
#
_symmetry.space_group_name_H-M   'P 1'
#
loop_
_entity.id
_entity.type
_entity.pdbx_description
1 polymer ?
#
loop_
_entity_poly.entity_id
_entity_poly.type
_entity_poly.pdbx_seq_one_letter_code
_entity_poly.pdbx_strand_id
1 'polypeptide(L)'
;MRFLPIILLAGLVSTSIAAPHPHKNGGQGRNSAAKNGNKGAKGGAAAAAAAAAAAAAAAAAVAAPAANGTAAAAAGEEEVEDPNKVDLAGVFDTAVALQGGDIQQDVLFTKSAVGSLEVEFKNTEARTLTVTENKTPAPPPAGFQALEPSSFQIKLAEGADALTLQKVDYVIDPASPDIVGLDIANGQIGKLCTETNTFIIDKALGEIEFEAEENELTLTVTNMNGEWGIFVPVAAANAAAAAGNGTAAAGGDAAAAAAGGAEAEAEGEGETDVAGTFNTAVATPAGNQKTDILFTGNEAGNLEVEVNATAANEVTVVNSKPSGNPPAGFLFVDPQSFKISTKSATAATDVVKVDYIFSAAILAAVDPTQGRVGKLDAATNEFVVDGVGEFEFEAEENEWSLTVPDLNGEWAIVIPQAAVL
;
A
#
# COMPACT_ATOMS: atom_id res chain seq x y z
N MET A 1 -6.70 -34.35 -41.50
CA MET A 1 -5.48 -35.09 -41.13
C MET A 1 -5.35 -35.05 -39.62
N ARG A 2 -5.29 -36.23 -38.98
CA ARG A 2 -5.21 -36.38 -37.52
C ARG A 2 -3.75 -36.29 -37.09
N PHE A 3 -3.44 -35.45 -36.11
CA PHE A 3 -2.22 -35.58 -35.32
C PHE A 3 -2.61 -35.73 -33.84
N LEU A 4 -2.14 -36.83 -33.26
CA LEU A 4 -2.23 -37.20 -31.86
C LEU A 4 -1.15 -36.49 -31.02
N PRO A 5 -1.30 -36.44 -29.68
CA PRO A 5 -0.45 -35.71 -28.76
C PRO A 5 0.79 -36.51 -28.34
N ILE A 6 1.86 -35.80 -27.95
CA ILE A 6 3.04 -36.39 -27.30
C ILE A 6 2.85 -36.28 -25.78
N ILE A 7 2.71 -37.45 -25.16
CA ILE A 7 2.92 -37.69 -23.73
C ILE A 7 4.38 -38.12 -23.58
N LEU A 8 5.14 -37.51 -22.65
CA LEU A 8 6.30 -38.16 -22.06
C LEU A 8 6.27 -38.01 -20.53
N LEU A 9 6.52 -39.14 -19.89
CA LEU A 9 6.35 -39.46 -18.48
C LEU A 9 7.73 -39.83 -17.91
N ALA A 10 8.14 -39.23 -16.80
CA ALA A 10 9.10 -39.76 -15.82
C ALA A 10 9.06 -38.81 -14.60
N GLY A 11 8.76 -39.20 -13.36
CA GLY A 11 8.87 -40.52 -12.74
C GLY A 11 10.07 -40.53 -11.78
N LEU A 12 9.98 -39.85 -10.64
CA LEU A 12 10.85 -40.13 -9.49
C LEU A 12 9.99 -40.32 -8.24
N VAL A 13 9.77 -41.58 -7.90
CA VAL A 13 9.30 -42.05 -6.60
C VAL A 13 10.55 -42.50 -5.84
N SER A 14 10.76 -41.99 -4.64
CA SER A 14 11.63 -42.65 -3.65
C SER A 14 10.92 -42.62 -2.31
N THR A 15 10.50 -43.81 -1.87
CA THR A 15 9.84 -44.09 -0.60
C THR A 15 10.85 -44.26 0.54
N SER A 16 10.56 -43.56 1.64
CA SER A 16 10.60 -43.96 3.05
C SER A 16 11.44 -45.19 3.49
N ILE A 17 12.33 -44.99 4.48
CA ILE A 17 12.75 -46.04 5.43
C ILE A 17 12.81 -45.47 6.87
N ALA A 18 11.88 -45.97 7.68
CA ALA A 18 11.91 -46.34 9.11
C ALA A 18 12.85 -45.66 10.15
N ALA A 19 12.23 -45.05 11.16
CA ALA A 19 12.51 -45.31 12.59
C ALA A 19 11.36 -46.22 13.13
N PRO A 20 11.43 -46.91 14.30
CA PRO A 20 12.26 -46.64 15.48
C PRO A 20 12.88 -47.89 16.14
N HIS A 21 13.78 -47.73 17.12
CA HIS A 21 13.92 -48.72 18.21
C HIS A 21 14.28 -48.07 19.56
N PRO A 22 13.70 -48.57 20.67
CA PRO A 22 13.86 -48.01 22.01
C PRO A 22 15.01 -48.70 22.77
N HIS A 23 15.68 -47.96 23.65
CA HIS A 23 16.51 -48.55 24.72
C HIS A 23 15.89 -48.26 26.10
N LYS A 24 15.55 -49.35 26.80
CA LYS A 24 15.30 -49.42 28.25
C LYS A 24 16.41 -50.22 28.92
N ASN A 25 16.50 -50.05 30.23
CA ASN A 25 17.45 -50.59 31.23
C ASN A 25 18.69 -49.71 31.41
N GLY A 26 19.05 -49.22 32.59
CA GLY A 26 18.62 -49.53 33.95
C GLY A 26 19.86 -49.48 34.85
N GLY A 27 19.79 -48.85 36.02
CA GLY A 27 20.92 -48.86 36.97
C GLY A 27 20.78 -47.87 38.11
N GLN A 28 20.20 -48.34 39.23
CA GLN A 28 20.26 -47.72 40.55
C GLN A 28 21.71 -47.69 41.07
N GLY A 29 22.07 -46.63 41.80
CA GLY A 29 23.32 -46.59 42.58
C GLY A 29 23.32 -45.43 43.58
N ARG A 30 23.12 -45.75 44.85
CA ARG A 30 23.14 -44.86 46.02
C ARG A 30 24.58 -44.41 46.35
N ASN A 31 24.77 -43.20 46.88
CA ASN A 31 25.31 -42.92 48.23
C ASN A 31 25.94 -41.52 48.43
N SER A 32 25.52 -40.89 49.52
CA SER A 32 26.34 -40.21 50.55
C SER A 32 27.00 -38.84 50.31
N ALA A 33 26.33 -37.82 50.84
CA ALA A 33 26.79 -36.91 51.92
C ALA A 33 28.29 -36.62 52.13
N ALA A 34 28.64 -35.32 52.06
CA ALA A 34 29.55 -34.59 52.97
C ALA A 34 29.35 -33.08 52.72
N LYS A 35 28.68 -32.29 53.58
CA LYS A 35 29.19 -31.57 54.77
C LYS A 35 30.59 -30.96 54.62
N ASN A 36 30.63 -29.64 54.45
CA ASN A 36 31.38 -28.62 55.23
C ASN A 36 31.21 -27.29 54.47
N GLY A 37 30.68 -26.19 55.00
CA GLY A 37 30.74 -25.70 56.37
C GLY A 37 32.02 -24.90 56.56
N ASN A 38 32.06 -23.64 56.10
CA ASN A 38 32.86 -22.64 56.80
C ASN A 38 32.20 -21.25 56.76
N LYS A 39 32.31 -20.59 57.90
CA LYS A 39 31.48 -19.52 58.43
C LYS A 39 32.35 -18.28 58.62
N GLY A 40 31.83 -17.12 58.24
CA GLY A 40 32.12 -15.82 58.87
C GLY A 40 33.49 -15.18 58.58
N ALA A 41 33.67 -13.88 58.78
CA ALA A 41 32.79 -12.82 59.26
C ALA A 41 33.50 -11.46 59.09
N LYS A 42 32.70 -10.38 59.16
CA LYS A 42 33.06 -8.98 59.54
C LYS A 42 33.94 -8.22 58.53
N GLY A 43 33.69 -6.97 58.18
CA GLY A 43 32.81 -5.93 58.70
C GLY A 43 33.45 -4.56 58.40
N GLY A 44 32.67 -3.49 58.40
CA GLY A 44 33.18 -2.13 58.66
C GLY A 44 33.23 -1.15 57.49
N ALA A 45 32.17 -0.34 57.41
CA ALA A 45 32.17 1.13 57.44
C ALA A 45 33.03 1.98 56.47
N ALA A 46 32.27 2.82 55.74
CA ALA A 46 32.40 4.28 55.64
C ALA A 46 33.33 4.95 54.61
N ALA A 47 32.67 5.86 53.85
CA ALA A 47 33.06 7.24 53.54
C ALA A 47 33.68 7.58 52.17
N ALA A 48 32.96 8.49 51.50
CA ALA A 48 33.41 9.70 50.81
C ALA A 48 33.97 9.63 49.37
N ALA A 49 33.13 10.11 48.45
CA ALA A 49 33.34 11.24 47.53
C ALA A 49 34.53 11.26 46.56
N ALA A 50 34.22 11.30 45.25
CA ALA A 50 34.80 12.19 44.22
C ALA A 50 33.97 12.06 42.91
N ALA A 51 33.24 13.11 42.52
CA ALA A 51 33.52 14.01 41.38
C ALA A 51 33.18 13.39 40.00
N ALA A 52 32.07 13.74 39.34
CA ALA A 52 31.78 14.98 38.58
C ALA A 52 32.42 15.03 37.18
N ALA A 53 31.58 14.94 36.13
CA ALA A 53 31.66 15.51 34.77
C ALA A 53 30.74 14.68 33.85
N ALA A 54 29.86 15.19 32.99
CA ALA A 54 29.55 16.55 32.56
C ALA A 54 28.12 16.56 32.01
N ALA A 55 27.32 17.57 32.39
CA ALA A 55 26.06 17.91 31.76
C ALA A 55 26.14 19.39 31.37
N ALA A 56 26.11 19.68 30.07
CA ALA A 56 25.76 20.99 29.51
C ALA A 56 25.81 20.93 27.97
N ALA A 57 24.65 20.93 27.33
CA ALA A 57 24.39 21.68 26.08
C ALA A 57 22.88 21.64 25.79
N ALA A 58 22.11 22.45 26.53
CA ALA A 58 20.75 22.83 26.20
C ALA A 58 20.72 24.34 25.97
N ALA A 59 20.49 24.74 24.73
CA ALA A 59 20.05 26.05 24.26
C ALA A 59 20.01 25.96 22.72
N ALA A 60 19.05 26.47 21.98
CA ALA A 60 17.79 27.14 22.23
C ALA A 60 17.18 27.35 20.83
N ALA A 61 15.86 27.29 20.69
CA ALA A 61 15.14 28.17 19.75
C ALA A 61 13.64 28.06 20.02
N VAL A 62 13.11 29.07 20.70
CA VAL A 62 11.67 29.36 20.77
C VAL A 62 11.32 30.16 19.53
N ALA A 63 10.34 29.70 18.76
CA ALA A 63 9.60 30.54 17.82
C ALA A 63 8.10 30.29 18.03
N ALA A 64 7.36 31.38 18.22
CA ALA A 64 5.94 31.42 18.51
C ALA A 64 5.08 31.03 17.29
N PRO A 65 3.85 30.52 17.49
CA PRO A 65 3.01 29.99 16.42
C PRO A 65 2.33 31.09 15.61
N ALA A 66 2.30 30.90 14.28
CA ALA A 66 1.40 31.62 13.40
C ALA A 66 0.04 30.89 13.39
N ALA A 67 -1.02 31.63 13.71
CA ALA A 67 -2.38 31.13 13.68
C ALA A 67 -2.87 30.94 12.24
N ASN A 68 -3.38 29.76 11.92
CA ASN A 68 -4.36 29.58 10.87
C ASN A 68 -5.36 28.50 11.31
N GLY A 69 -6.63 28.88 11.37
CA GLY A 69 -7.69 28.04 11.92
C GLY A 69 -8.12 26.96 10.93
N THR A 70 -8.11 25.71 11.40
CA THR A 70 -8.93 24.58 10.95
C THR A 70 -9.10 23.63 12.15
N ALA A 71 -10.20 22.89 12.18
CA ALA A 71 -10.76 22.25 13.37
C ALA A 71 -9.79 21.31 14.10
N ALA A 72 -9.81 21.37 15.43
CA ALA A 72 -9.01 20.54 16.31
C ALA A 72 -9.31 19.05 16.13
N ALA A 73 -8.30 18.28 15.72
CA ALA A 73 -8.18 16.90 16.13
C ALA A 73 -7.97 16.90 17.66
N ALA A 74 -8.74 16.09 18.37
CA ALA A 74 -8.48 15.86 19.78
C ALA A 74 -7.13 15.14 19.86
N ALA A 75 -6.15 15.75 20.54
CA ALA A 75 -4.96 15.04 20.97
C ALA A 75 -5.43 13.93 21.91
N GLY A 76 -5.18 12.67 21.54
CA GLY A 76 -5.30 11.53 22.44
C GLY A 76 -4.44 11.77 23.67
N GLU A 77 -4.92 11.36 24.84
CA GLU A 77 -4.07 11.32 26.03
C GLU A 77 -2.99 10.26 25.78
N GLU A 78 -1.71 10.64 25.91
CA GLU A 78 -0.56 9.72 25.85
C GLU A 78 -0.86 8.51 26.76
N GLU A 79 -1.02 7.31 26.18
CA GLU A 79 -1.36 6.12 26.95
C GLU A 79 -0.19 5.84 27.90
N VAL A 80 -0.47 5.80 29.21
CA VAL A 80 0.57 5.47 30.19
C VAL A 80 0.91 4.00 30.00
N GLU A 81 2.07 3.72 29.38
CA GLU A 81 2.55 2.35 29.16
C GLU A 81 2.37 1.50 30.43
N ASP A 82 1.75 0.33 30.30
CA ASP A 82 1.66 -0.63 31.41
C ASP A 82 3.10 -1.00 31.80
N PRO A 83 3.56 -0.73 33.03
CA PRO A 83 4.92 -1.06 33.45
C PRO A 83 5.20 -2.57 33.45
N ASN A 84 4.17 -3.40 33.21
CA ASN A 84 4.28 -4.84 33.02
C ASN A 84 4.12 -5.27 31.56
N LYS A 85 4.17 -4.36 30.59
CA LYS A 85 4.14 -4.70 29.17
C LYS A 85 5.36 -5.53 28.77
N VAL A 86 5.18 -6.41 27.79
CA VAL A 86 6.24 -7.27 27.27
C VAL A 86 6.25 -7.19 25.76
N ASP A 87 7.30 -6.59 25.21
CA ASP A 87 7.51 -6.51 23.76
C ASP A 87 8.08 -7.86 23.25
N LEU A 88 7.47 -8.38 22.20
CA LEU A 88 7.84 -9.65 21.57
C LEU A 88 8.09 -9.42 20.07
N ALA A 89 9.19 -9.98 19.56
CA ALA A 89 9.42 -10.00 18.11
C ALA A 89 8.62 -11.13 17.46
N GLY A 90 7.73 -10.78 16.53
CA GLY A 90 6.98 -11.68 15.68
C GLY A 90 7.72 -12.02 14.38
N VAL A 91 7.46 -13.22 13.85
CA VAL A 91 7.84 -13.62 12.49
C VAL A 91 6.61 -14.24 11.85
N PHE A 92 6.28 -13.83 10.63
CA PHE A 92 5.13 -14.40 9.91
C PHE A 92 5.25 -15.92 9.79
N ASP A 93 4.09 -16.58 9.80
CA ASP A 93 3.92 -18.04 9.75
C ASP A 93 4.55 -18.82 10.91
N THR A 94 5.03 -18.12 11.95
CA THR A 94 5.62 -18.71 13.15
C THR A 94 4.70 -18.50 14.35
N ALA A 95 4.49 -19.56 15.13
CA ALA A 95 3.69 -19.49 16.34
C ALA A 95 4.44 -18.73 17.44
N VAL A 96 3.77 -17.71 18.02
CA VAL A 96 4.22 -16.94 19.18
C VAL A 96 3.38 -17.35 20.38
N ALA A 97 4.04 -17.73 21.47
CA ALA A 97 3.36 -18.09 22.72
C ALA A 97 3.09 -16.82 23.53
N LEU A 98 1.81 -16.50 23.72
CA LEU A 98 1.34 -15.38 24.53
C LEU A 98 1.03 -15.85 25.95
N GLN A 99 1.57 -15.15 26.93
CA GLN A 99 1.40 -15.46 28.35
C GLN A 99 0.01 -15.05 28.83
N GLY A 100 -0.55 -15.84 29.74
CA GLY A 100 -1.73 -15.42 30.52
C GLY A 100 -1.33 -14.60 31.75
N GLY A 101 -2.30 -14.33 32.61
CA GLY A 101 -2.12 -13.58 33.85
C GLY A 101 -2.36 -12.07 33.73
N ASP A 102 -3.07 -11.64 32.68
CA ASP A 102 -3.38 -10.24 32.41
C ASP A 102 -2.12 -9.38 32.28
N ILE A 103 -1.15 -9.90 31.51
CA ILE A 103 0.08 -9.21 31.10
C ILE A 103 -0.13 -8.72 29.67
N GLN A 104 0.04 -7.41 29.44
CA GLN A 104 0.02 -6.84 28.10
C GLN A 104 1.27 -7.28 27.33
N GLN A 105 1.07 -7.74 26.11
CA GLN A 105 2.12 -8.24 25.24
C GLN A 105 1.91 -7.68 23.84
N ASP A 106 2.96 -7.06 23.32
CA ASP A 106 2.92 -6.33 22.06
C ASP A 106 3.82 -7.11 21.10
N VAL A 107 3.21 -7.71 20.08
CA VAL A 107 3.95 -8.56 19.13
C VAL A 107 4.18 -7.82 17.84
N LEU A 108 5.36 -7.20 17.73
CA LEU A 108 5.77 -6.49 16.52
C LEU A 108 6.32 -7.47 15.47
N PHE A 109 5.67 -7.54 14.31
CA PHE A 109 6.12 -8.37 13.20
C PHE A 109 7.16 -7.66 12.34
N THR A 110 7.94 -8.44 11.60
CA THR A 110 8.87 -7.89 10.61
C THR A 110 8.16 -6.98 9.63
N LYS A 111 8.79 -5.84 9.32
CA LYS A 111 8.30 -4.88 8.33
C LYS A 111 7.86 -5.57 7.04
N SER A 112 6.67 -5.18 6.58
CA SER A 112 6.12 -5.51 5.27
C SER A 112 6.59 -4.50 4.20
N ALA A 113 5.71 -3.98 3.35
CA ALA A 113 6.06 -3.00 2.34
C ALA A 113 6.21 -1.61 2.96
N VAL A 114 5.16 -1.11 3.64
CA VAL A 114 5.11 0.29 4.09
C VAL A 114 5.19 0.48 5.60
N GLY A 115 5.18 -0.61 6.37
CA GLY A 115 5.11 -0.56 7.82
C GLY A 115 5.20 -1.94 8.46
N SER A 116 4.90 -2.03 9.75
CA SER A 116 4.94 -3.26 10.53
C SER A 116 3.59 -3.46 11.22
N LEU A 117 3.07 -4.68 11.16
CA LEU A 117 1.92 -5.07 11.98
C LEU A 117 2.38 -5.28 13.42
N GLU A 118 1.62 -4.72 14.36
CA GLU A 118 1.68 -5.07 15.76
C GLU A 118 0.35 -5.70 16.22
N VAL A 119 0.44 -6.65 17.13
CA VAL A 119 -0.72 -7.27 17.77
C VAL A 119 -0.56 -7.15 19.27
N GLU A 120 -1.36 -6.29 19.90
CA GLU A 120 -1.42 -6.21 21.35
C GLU A 120 -2.44 -7.20 21.95
N PHE A 121 -2.01 -7.89 23.00
CA PHE A 121 -2.80 -8.91 23.68
C PHE A 121 -2.69 -8.80 25.20
N LYS A 122 -3.84 -8.91 25.88
CA LYS A 122 -3.91 -9.12 27.33
C LYS A 122 -5.05 -10.06 27.66
N ASN A 123 -4.79 -11.06 28.48
CA ASN A 123 -5.83 -11.95 28.99
C ASN A 123 -5.36 -12.74 30.22
N THR A 124 -6.30 -13.24 31.03
CA THR A 124 -5.98 -14.13 32.15
C THR A 124 -5.41 -15.47 31.66
N GLU A 125 -5.86 -15.98 30.53
CA GLU A 125 -5.39 -17.24 29.95
C GLU A 125 -4.41 -17.01 28.79
N ALA A 126 -3.40 -17.85 28.71
CA ALA A 126 -2.43 -17.87 27.61
C ALA A 126 -3.10 -18.18 26.26
N ARG A 127 -2.47 -17.71 25.18
CA ARG A 127 -2.87 -17.96 23.79
C ARG A 127 -1.66 -18.29 22.92
N THR A 128 -1.91 -18.84 21.75
CA THR A 128 -0.90 -19.06 20.71
C THR A 128 -1.28 -18.24 19.49
N LEU A 129 -0.48 -17.21 19.20
CA LEU A 129 -0.64 -16.33 18.06
C LEU A 129 0.10 -16.88 16.84
N THR A 130 -0.53 -16.83 15.68
CA THR A 130 0.15 -16.98 14.39
C THR A 130 -0.41 -15.91 13.48
N VAL A 131 0.48 -15.20 12.77
CA VAL A 131 0.10 -14.25 11.74
C VAL A 131 0.68 -14.72 10.42
N THR A 132 -0.17 -14.83 9.41
CA THR A 132 0.24 -15.11 8.03
C THR A 132 0.04 -13.85 7.19
N GLU A 133 1.06 -13.48 6.43
CA GLU A 133 0.97 -12.35 5.52
C GLU A 133 0.43 -12.80 4.15
N ASN A 134 -0.67 -12.18 3.71
CA ASN A 134 -1.24 -12.38 2.38
C ASN A 134 -0.83 -11.23 1.46
N LYS A 135 0.09 -11.52 0.53
CA LYS A 135 0.60 -10.58 -0.49
C LYS A 135 -0.35 -10.33 -1.66
N THR A 136 -1.49 -11.01 -1.70
CA THR A 136 -2.53 -10.85 -2.72
C THR A 136 -3.90 -10.74 -2.03
N PRO A 137 -4.14 -9.67 -1.26
CA PRO A 137 -5.39 -9.48 -0.55
C PRO A 137 -6.58 -9.29 -1.50
N ALA A 138 -7.79 -9.38 -0.95
CA ALA A 138 -8.98 -8.91 -1.64
C ALA A 138 -8.86 -7.39 -1.94
N PRO A 139 -9.58 -6.87 -2.94
CA PRO A 139 -9.54 -5.44 -3.26
C PRO A 139 -9.94 -4.55 -2.06
N PRO A 140 -9.39 -3.32 -1.97
CA PRO A 140 -9.80 -2.35 -0.96
C PRO A 140 -11.32 -2.08 -0.97
N PRO A 141 -11.91 -1.68 0.17
CA PRO A 141 -13.29 -1.22 0.22
C PRO A 141 -13.50 0.01 -0.67
N ALA A 142 -14.72 0.21 -1.18
CA ALA A 142 -15.05 1.38 -1.98
C ALA A 142 -14.78 2.69 -1.19
N GLY A 143 -14.15 3.67 -1.84
CA GLY A 143 -13.75 4.94 -1.23
C GLY A 143 -12.42 4.87 -0.47
N PHE A 144 -11.71 3.75 -0.51
CA PHE A 144 -10.40 3.54 0.10
C PHE A 144 -9.39 3.02 -0.91
N GLN A 145 -8.13 3.36 -0.71
CA GLN A 145 -6.99 2.68 -1.32
C GLN A 145 -6.21 1.91 -0.25
N ALA A 146 -5.48 0.88 -0.66
CA ALA A 146 -4.56 0.19 0.23
C ALA A 146 -3.42 1.14 0.62
N LEU A 147 -3.17 1.28 1.92
CA LEU A 147 -1.96 1.89 2.43
C LEU A 147 -0.84 0.83 2.45
N GLU A 148 -1.14 -0.37 2.95
CA GLU A 148 -0.29 -1.55 2.86
C GLU A 148 -0.83 -2.50 1.78
N PRO A 149 -0.04 -2.87 0.75
CA PRO A 149 -0.48 -3.79 -0.30
C PRO A 149 -0.70 -5.23 0.17
N SER A 150 -0.22 -5.59 1.36
CA SER A 150 -0.46 -6.87 2.02
C SER A 150 -1.66 -6.80 2.97
N SER A 151 -2.17 -7.97 3.36
CA SER A 151 -3.07 -8.11 4.52
C SER A 151 -2.55 -9.17 5.48
N PHE A 152 -3.05 -9.16 6.70
CA PHE A 152 -2.52 -9.98 7.79
C PHE A 152 -3.60 -10.87 8.38
N GLN A 153 -3.39 -12.18 8.27
CA GLN A 153 -4.27 -13.21 8.83
C GLN A 153 -3.84 -13.51 10.26
N ILE A 154 -4.52 -12.90 11.22
CA ILE A 154 -4.30 -13.09 12.65
C ILE A 154 -5.10 -14.30 13.13
N LYS A 155 -4.42 -15.20 13.84
CA LYS A 155 -5.02 -16.39 14.43
C LYS A 155 -4.48 -16.67 15.83
N LEU A 156 -5.35 -16.56 16.82
CA LEU A 156 -5.22 -17.16 18.14
C LEU A 156 -5.82 -18.57 18.11
N ALA A 157 -4.98 -19.58 18.38
CA ALA A 157 -5.36 -21.00 18.27
C ALA A 157 -6.50 -21.39 19.22
N GLU A 158 -6.57 -20.75 20.38
CA GLU A 158 -7.56 -21.00 21.43
C GLU A 158 -8.78 -20.07 21.33
N GLY A 159 -8.83 -19.22 20.31
CA GLY A 159 -9.89 -18.25 20.08
C GLY A 159 -9.60 -16.85 20.64
N ALA A 160 -10.38 -15.89 20.17
CA ALA A 160 -10.22 -14.46 20.42
C ALA A 160 -11.46 -13.83 21.08
N ASP A 161 -12.35 -14.65 21.64
CA ASP A 161 -13.56 -14.14 22.28
C ASP A 161 -13.27 -13.69 23.72
N ALA A 162 -13.79 -12.52 24.09
CA ALA A 162 -13.78 -11.99 25.46
C ALA A 162 -12.40 -11.90 26.12
N LEU A 163 -11.36 -11.57 25.34
CA LEU A 163 -10.03 -11.25 25.88
C LEU A 163 -10.04 -9.87 26.56
N THR A 164 -9.14 -9.65 27.51
CA THR A 164 -9.03 -8.40 28.28
C THR A 164 -8.61 -7.23 27.39
N LEU A 165 -7.65 -7.43 26.47
CA LEU A 165 -7.22 -6.46 25.46
C LEU A 165 -6.94 -7.20 24.15
N GLN A 166 -7.36 -6.58 23.06
CA GLN A 166 -7.04 -7.00 21.70
C GLN A 166 -6.95 -5.75 20.85
N LYS A 167 -5.76 -5.45 20.34
CA LYS A 167 -5.59 -4.41 19.33
C LYS A 167 -4.89 -4.98 18.09
N VAL A 168 -5.16 -4.35 16.96
CA VAL A 168 -4.55 -4.64 15.66
C VAL A 168 -3.96 -3.32 15.20
N ASP A 169 -2.66 -3.21 15.30
CA ASP A 169 -1.97 -1.93 15.16
C ASP A 169 -1.01 -1.99 14.00
N TYR A 170 -0.74 -0.81 13.43
CA TYR A 170 0.09 -0.71 12.26
C TYR A 170 1.01 0.50 12.33
N VAL A 171 2.26 0.22 12.68
CA VAL A 171 3.35 1.19 12.71
C VAL A 171 3.79 1.47 11.27
N ILE A 172 3.47 2.67 10.78
CA ILE A 172 3.79 3.11 9.43
C ILE A 172 5.26 3.55 9.39
N ASP A 173 6.03 3.09 8.39
CA ASP A 173 7.38 3.61 8.17
C ASP A 173 7.31 4.95 7.41
N PRO A 174 7.56 6.10 8.06
CA PRO A 174 7.48 7.41 7.41
C PRO A 174 8.51 7.60 6.29
N ALA A 175 9.55 6.75 6.23
CA ALA A 175 10.55 6.76 5.16
C ALA A 175 10.12 5.95 3.93
N SER A 176 8.98 5.25 3.97
CA SER A 176 8.46 4.51 2.83
C SER A 176 8.11 5.48 1.68
N PRO A 177 8.64 5.28 0.46
CA PRO A 177 8.28 6.13 -0.67
C PRO A 177 6.81 5.96 -1.09
N ASP A 178 6.21 4.81 -0.78
CA ASP A 178 4.86 4.43 -1.24
C ASP A 178 3.73 5.14 -0.48
N ILE A 179 4.07 5.88 0.59
CA ILE A 179 3.10 6.63 1.40
C ILE A 179 3.22 8.13 1.24
N VAL A 180 4.14 8.60 0.38
CA VAL A 180 4.37 10.03 0.17
C VAL A 180 3.09 10.69 -0.36
N GLY A 181 2.62 11.70 0.38
CA GLY A 181 1.43 12.48 0.01
C GLY A 181 0.10 11.84 0.39
N LEU A 182 0.10 10.68 1.03
CA LEU A 182 -1.11 10.07 1.58
C LEU A 182 -1.47 10.70 2.93
N ASP A 183 -2.77 10.84 3.18
CA ASP A 183 -3.31 11.31 4.47
C ASP A 183 -3.39 10.17 5.49
N ILE A 184 -2.21 9.75 5.95
CA ILE A 184 -2.07 8.62 6.88
C ILE A 184 -2.80 8.85 8.22
N ALA A 185 -3.02 10.10 8.61
CA ALA A 185 -3.75 10.44 9.83
C ALA A 185 -5.25 10.05 9.76
N ASN A 186 -5.78 9.89 8.54
CA ASN A 186 -7.12 9.38 8.30
C ASN A 186 -7.12 7.89 7.89
N GLY A 187 -5.99 7.19 8.06
CA GLY A 187 -5.87 5.77 7.82
C GLY A 187 -6.93 4.95 8.57
N GLN A 188 -7.28 3.80 8.02
CA GLN A 188 -8.29 2.89 8.56
C GLN A 188 -7.78 1.45 8.52
N ILE A 189 -8.16 0.67 9.52
CA ILE A 189 -7.92 -0.77 9.56
C ILE A 189 -9.24 -1.49 9.30
N GLY A 190 -9.27 -2.34 8.26
CA GLY A 190 -10.47 -3.07 7.84
C GLY A 190 -10.32 -4.57 8.01
N LYS A 191 -11.42 -5.27 8.28
CA LYS A 191 -11.47 -6.73 8.41
C LYS A 191 -12.10 -7.37 7.18
N LEU A 192 -11.51 -8.44 6.65
CA LEU A 192 -12.07 -9.20 5.53
C LEU A 192 -13.36 -9.88 5.94
N CYS A 193 -14.46 -9.55 5.24
CA CYS A 193 -15.68 -10.34 5.28
C CYS A 193 -15.54 -11.51 4.32
N THR A 194 -15.39 -12.71 4.87
CA THR A 194 -15.20 -13.93 4.06
C THR A 194 -16.42 -14.30 3.22
N GLU A 195 -17.62 -13.83 3.58
CA GLU A 195 -18.84 -14.08 2.82
C GLU A 195 -18.90 -13.27 1.51
N THR A 196 -18.44 -12.02 1.55
CA THR A 196 -18.44 -11.11 0.39
C THR A 196 -17.08 -11.03 -0.29
N ASN A 197 -16.03 -11.56 0.35
CA ASN A 197 -14.64 -11.43 -0.07
C ASN A 197 -14.22 -9.95 -0.27
N THR A 198 -14.66 -9.10 0.65
CA THR A 198 -14.34 -7.66 0.66
C THR A 198 -13.95 -7.25 2.07
N PHE A 199 -13.01 -6.32 2.19
CA PHE A 199 -12.74 -5.68 3.48
C PHE A 199 -13.92 -4.81 3.88
N ILE A 200 -14.18 -4.77 5.18
CA ILE A 200 -15.18 -3.92 5.81
C ILE A 200 -14.45 -3.00 6.76
N ILE A 201 -14.75 -1.70 6.68
CA ILE A 201 -14.37 -0.69 7.67
C ILE A 201 -15.68 -0.28 8.34
N ASP A 202 -15.84 -0.66 9.60
CA ASP A 202 -17.09 -0.45 10.34
C ASP A 202 -16.76 -0.22 11.82
N LYS A 203 -17.50 0.70 12.45
CA LYS A 203 -17.37 1.00 13.88
C LYS A 203 -17.69 -0.19 14.78
N ALA A 204 -18.40 -1.20 14.26
CA ALA A 204 -18.65 -2.46 14.96
C ALA A 204 -17.40 -3.34 15.08
N LEU A 205 -16.36 -3.10 14.28
CA LEU A 205 -15.08 -3.81 14.40
C LEU A 205 -14.32 -3.35 15.64
N GLY A 206 -14.32 -2.03 15.88
CA GLY A 206 -13.49 -1.42 16.91
C GLY A 206 -13.47 0.10 16.85
N GLU A 207 -12.71 0.68 17.77
CA GLU A 207 -12.35 2.10 17.79
C GLU A 207 -10.96 2.27 17.19
N ILE A 208 -10.87 3.14 16.18
CA ILE A 208 -9.63 3.46 15.46
C ILE A 208 -9.05 4.76 15.99
N GLU A 209 -7.75 4.78 16.22
CA GLU A 209 -6.97 5.95 16.61
C GLU A 209 -5.73 6.07 15.72
N PHE A 210 -5.26 7.30 15.52
CA PHE A 210 -3.96 7.57 14.90
C PHE A 210 -3.05 8.24 15.92
N GLU A 211 -1.96 7.58 16.24
CA GLU A 211 -0.97 8.00 17.22
C GLU A 211 0.17 8.70 16.48
N ALA A 212 0.10 10.04 16.43
CA ALA A 212 0.95 10.85 15.57
C ALA A 212 2.44 10.78 15.96
N GLU A 213 2.72 10.57 17.25
CA GLU A 213 4.06 10.45 17.81
C GLU A 213 4.76 9.14 17.39
N GLU A 214 3.99 8.08 17.20
CA GLU A 214 4.48 6.73 16.84
C GLU A 214 4.25 6.39 15.36
N ASN A 215 3.52 7.26 14.66
CA ASN A 215 3.10 7.07 13.27
C ASN A 215 2.30 5.78 13.10
N GLU A 216 1.36 5.55 14.02
CA GLU A 216 0.68 4.27 14.17
C GLU A 216 -0.84 4.42 14.04
N LEU A 217 -1.46 3.44 13.38
CA LEU A 217 -2.90 3.24 13.38
C LEU A 217 -3.24 2.16 14.39
N THR A 218 -4.05 2.48 15.38
CA THR A 218 -4.41 1.57 16.48
C THR A 218 -5.89 1.20 16.38
N LEU A 219 -6.23 -0.09 16.27
CA LEU A 219 -7.62 -0.55 16.24
C LEU A 219 -7.91 -1.48 17.42
N THR A 220 -8.64 -0.99 18.42
CA THR A 220 -9.11 -1.83 19.54
C THR A 220 -10.32 -2.65 19.11
N VAL A 221 -10.21 -3.98 19.13
CA VAL A 221 -11.23 -4.91 18.60
C VAL A 221 -11.82 -5.83 19.66
N THR A 222 -13.02 -6.35 19.40
CA THR A 222 -13.63 -7.39 20.27
C THR A 222 -13.21 -8.81 19.90
N ASN A 223 -12.67 -9.00 18.70
CA ASN A 223 -12.16 -10.27 18.20
C ASN A 223 -11.14 -10.04 17.07
N MET A 224 -9.85 -10.25 17.38
CA MET A 224 -8.74 -10.05 16.43
C MET A 224 -8.58 -11.17 15.40
N ASN A 225 -9.21 -12.35 15.59
CA ASN A 225 -9.08 -13.43 14.61
C ASN A 225 -9.71 -13.03 13.28
N GLY A 226 -8.95 -13.10 12.19
CA GLY A 226 -9.41 -12.71 10.86
C GLY A 226 -8.27 -12.22 9.96
N GLU A 227 -8.62 -11.75 8.78
CA GLU A 227 -7.69 -11.10 7.84
C GLU A 227 -7.92 -9.59 7.88
N TRP A 228 -6.84 -8.82 8.03
CA TRP A 228 -6.88 -7.38 8.25
C TRP A 228 -6.07 -6.64 7.20
N GLY A 229 -6.63 -5.58 6.63
CA GLY A 229 -5.97 -4.71 5.67
C GLY A 229 -5.87 -3.28 6.20
N ILE A 230 -4.88 -2.55 5.72
CA ILE A 230 -4.61 -1.15 6.10
C ILE A 230 -4.91 -0.25 4.93
N PHE A 231 -5.74 0.76 5.14
CA PHE A 231 -6.34 1.58 4.09
C PHE A 231 -6.21 3.06 4.40
N VAL A 232 -6.36 3.91 3.39
CA VAL A 232 -6.54 5.35 3.54
C VAL A 232 -7.71 5.81 2.64
N PRO A 233 -8.58 6.73 3.09
CA PRO A 233 -9.64 7.29 2.26
C PRO A 233 -9.10 7.89 0.96
N VAL A 234 -9.86 7.74 -0.13
CA VAL A 234 -9.50 8.28 -1.47
C VAL A 234 -9.78 9.79 -1.58
N ALA A 235 -9.89 10.51 -0.47
CA ALA A 235 -10.00 11.97 -0.44
C ALA A 235 -8.77 12.55 0.28
N ALA A 236 -7.91 13.26 -0.48
CA ALA A 236 -6.70 14.01 -0.06
C ALA A 236 -5.30 13.41 -0.34
N ALA A 237 -5.16 12.36 -1.15
CA ALA A 237 -3.84 12.03 -1.76
C ALA A 237 -3.39 13.06 -2.84
N ASN A 238 -4.34 13.85 -3.38
CA ASN A 238 -4.08 14.85 -4.42
C ASN A 238 -3.62 16.22 -3.89
N ALA A 239 -3.66 16.46 -2.57
CA ALA A 239 -3.27 17.76 -2.00
C ALA A 239 -1.76 17.93 -1.80
N ALA A 240 -1.00 16.83 -1.67
CA ALA A 240 0.44 16.87 -1.44
C ALA A 240 1.28 16.90 -2.74
N ALA A 241 0.75 16.38 -3.86
CA ALA A 241 1.39 16.48 -5.17
C ALA A 241 1.44 17.93 -5.69
N ALA A 242 0.48 18.78 -5.31
CA ALA A 242 0.43 20.19 -5.69
C ALA A 242 1.44 21.09 -4.95
N ALA A 243 2.06 20.62 -3.86
CA ALA A 243 2.95 21.44 -3.02
C ALA A 243 4.46 21.11 -3.15
N GLY A 244 4.83 20.05 -3.87
CA GLY A 244 6.20 19.51 -3.87
C GLY A 244 7.17 20.05 -4.92
N ASN A 245 6.71 20.59 -6.05
CA ASN A 245 7.57 20.92 -7.19
C ASN A 245 7.99 22.40 -7.29
N GLY A 246 8.23 23.03 -6.13
CA GLY A 246 8.41 24.48 -6.04
C GLY A 246 9.76 24.98 -5.53
N THR A 247 10.93 24.42 -5.88
CA THR A 247 12.20 25.17 -5.74
C THR A 247 13.28 24.79 -6.76
N ALA A 248 13.61 25.70 -7.69
CA ALA A 248 14.79 26.58 -7.63
C ALA A 248 15.28 27.05 -9.02
N ALA A 249 15.17 28.36 -9.31
CA ALA A 249 16.30 29.26 -9.61
C ALA A 249 15.89 30.46 -10.49
N ALA A 250 15.84 31.67 -9.92
CA ALA A 250 16.57 32.86 -10.38
C ALA A 250 16.15 34.08 -9.54
N GLY A 251 17.13 34.75 -8.94
CA GLY A 251 16.93 35.93 -8.11
C GLY A 251 16.72 37.22 -8.91
N GLY A 252 16.07 38.19 -8.26
CA GLY A 252 16.00 39.58 -8.71
C GLY A 252 14.94 40.39 -7.97
N ASP A 253 15.40 41.26 -7.06
CA ASP A 253 14.60 42.31 -6.41
C ASP A 253 13.80 43.15 -7.41
N ALA A 254 12.50 43.34 -7.17
CA ALA A 254 11.87 44.67 -7.06
C ALA A 254 10.35 44.54 -6.83
N ALA A 255 9.90 45.16 -5.75
CA ALA A 255 8.50 45.44 -5.47
C ALA A 255 7.90 46.42 -6.49
N ALA A 256 6.66 46.17 -6.94
CA ALA A 256 5.49 47.06 -6.81
C ALA A 256 4.44 46.84 -7.91
N ALA A 257 3.19 46.77 -7.45
CA ALA A 257 1.96 47.21 -8.11
C ALA A 257 1.45 46.44 -9.35
N ALA A 258 0.45 45.59 -9.07
CA ALA A 258 -0.90 45.62 -9.64
C ALA A 258 -1.06 46.19 -11.06
N ALA A 259 -1.38 45.31 -12.02
CA ALA A 259 -2.65 45.28 -12.76
C ALA A 259 -2.46 44.57 -14.11
N GLY A 260 -3.35 43.61 -14.40
CA GLY A 260 -3.69 43.19 -15.76
C GLY A 260 -3.00 41.92 -16.24
N GLY A 261 -3.81 40.92 -16.59
CA GLY A 261 -3.38 39.72 -17.30
C GLY A 261 -4.08 38.46 -16.81
N ALA A 262 -5.41 38.49 -16.75
CA ALA A 262 -6.18 37.26 -16.80
C ALA A 262 -5.97 36.66 -18.19
N GLU A 263 -5.25 35.54 -18.27
CA GLU A 263 -5.57 34.49 -19.23
C GLU A 263 -5.91 33.27 -18.39
N ALA A 264 -7.17 33.25 -17.98
CA ALA A 264 -7.86 32.00 -17.76
C ALA A 264 -8.02 31.38 -19.15
N GLU A 265 -7.29 30.31 -19.42
CA GLU A 265 -7.84 29.32 -20.32
C GLU A 265 -9.08 28.77 -19.60
N ALA A 266 -10.23 28.95 -20.26
CA ALA A 266 -11.50 28.63 -19.69
C ALA A 266 -11.58 27.12 -19.49
N GLU A 267 -11.43 26.67 -18.24
CA GLU A 267 -12.09 25.47 -17.73
C GLU A 267 -13.55 25.55 -18.19
N GLY A 268 -13.87 24.77 -19.22
CA GLY A 268 -15.22 24.73 -19.75
C GLY A 268 -16.14 24.16 -18.68
N GLU A 269 -17.22 24.87 -18.36
CA GLU A 269 -18.33 24.31 -17.59
C GLU A 269 -18.75 22.98 -18.24
N GLY A 270 -18.33 21.83 -17.70
CA GLY A 270 -18.70 20.51 -18.23
C GLY A 270 -17.65 19.38 -18.18
N GLU A 271 -16.48 19.59 -17.57
CA GLU A 271 -15.50 18.53 -17.30
C GLU A 271 -15.80 17.85 -15.96
N THR A 272 -15.56 16.54 -15.86
CA THR A 272 -15.81 15.76 -14.64
C THR A 272 -14.74 14.70 -14.46
N ASP A 273 -13.92 14.87 -13.44
CA ASP A 273 -12.94 13.87 -13.03
C ASP A 273 -13.61 12.76 -12.24
N VAL A 274 -13.34 11.52 -12.63
CA VAL A 274 -13.87 10.32 -11.99
C VAL A 274 -12.74 9.35 -11.70
N ALA A 275 -12.61 8.95 -10.43
CA ALA A 275 -11.70 7.87 -10.08
C ALA A 275 -12.20 6.54 -10.69
N GLY A 276 -11.42 5.96 -11.60
CA GLY A 276 -11.65 4.66 -12.20
C GLY A 276 -11.24 3.53 -11.27
N THR A 277 -12.07 2.49 -11.19
CA THR A 277 -11.71 1.21 -10.56
C THR A 277 -11.66 0.13 -11.64
N PHE A 278 -10.54 -0.59 -11.75
CA PHE A 278 -10.44 -1.69 -12.70
C PHE A 278 -11.55 -2.72 -12.48
N ASN A 279 -12.04 -3.31 -13.55
CA ASN A 279 -13.14 -4.28 -13.59
C ASN A 279 -14.52 -3.71 -13.18
N THR A 280 -14.63 -2.38 -13.00
CA THR A 280 -15.89 -1.71 -12.68
C THR A 280 -16.30 -0.80 -13.83
N ALA A 281 -17.57 -0.85 -14.19
CA ALA A 281 -18.14 0.05 -15.18
C ALA A 281 -18.33 1.45 -14.59
N VAL A 282 -17.73 2.45 -15.22
CA VAL A 282 -17.87 3.87 -14.88
C VAL A 282 -18.81 4.52 -15.88
N ALA A 283 -19.90 5.11 -15.40
CA ALA A 283 -20.88 5.77 -16.25
C ALA A 283 -20.34 7.13 -16.72
N THR A 284 -20.46 7.41 -18.02
CA THR A 284 -20.16 8.71 -18.60
C THR A 284 -21.47 9.39 -19.01
N PRO A 285 -21.73 10.63 -18.58
CA PRO A 285 -22.96 11.34 -18.90
C PRO A 285 -23.07 11.67 -20.39
N ALA A 286 -24.29 11.86 -20.86
CA ALA A 286 -24.56 12.35 -22.21
C ALA A 286 -24.29 13.87 -22.33
N GLY A 287 -24.34 14.38 -23.56
CA GLY A 287 -24.42 15.81 -23.83
C GLY A 287 -23.08 16.52 -24.03
N ASN A 288 -22.06 15.81 -24.50
CA ASN A 288 -20.71 16.35 -24.72
C ASN A 288 -20.08 16.93 -23.44
N GLN A 289 -20.37 16.29 -22.32
CA GLN A 289 -19.66 16.56 -21.07
C GLN A 289 -18.40 15.70 -21.09
N LYS A 290 -17.24 16.34 -20.92
CA LYS A 290 -15.96 15.64 -20.84
C LYS A 290 -15.91 14.90 -19.50
N THR A 291 -15.48 13.65 -19.52
CA THR A 291 -15.32 12.83 -18.32
C THR A 291 -13.97 12.15 -18.37
N ASP A 292 -13.15 12.43 -17.38
CA ASP A 292 -11.78 11.92 -17.28
C ASP A 292 -11.75 10.84 -16.23
N ILE A 293 -11.55 9.61 -16.68
CA ILE A 293 -11.58 8.44 -15.81
C ILE A 293 -10.15 8.04 -15.47
N LEU A 294 -9.65 8.55 -14.35
CA LEU A 294 -8.29 8.29 -13.89
C LEU A 294 -8.22 6.98 -13.11
N PHE A 295 -7.45 6.01 -13.60
CA PHE A 295 -7.24 4.73 -12.94
C PHE A 295 -6.00 4.77 -12.04
N THR A 296 -6.06 4.05 -10.92
CA THR A 296 -4.91 3.89 -10.02
C THR A 296 -3.73 3.27 -10.78
N GLY A 297 -2.62 3.99 -10.81
CA GLY A 297 -1.40 3.59 -11.48
C GLY A 297 -0.54 2.58 -10.73
N ASN A 298 0.60 2.26 -11.32
CA ASN A 298 1.68 1.49 -10.72
C ASN A 298 3.00 2.30 -10.79
N GLU A 299 4.15 1.67 -10.55
CA GLU A 299 5.46 2.35 -10.62
C GLU A 299 5.74 3.07 -11.95
N ALA A 300 5.15 2.60 -13.06
CA ALA A 300 5.32 3.20 -14.38
C ALA A 300 4.43 4.42 -14.62
N GLY A 301 3.24 4.48 -14.03
CA GLY A 301 2.28 5.55 -14.28
C GLY A 301 0.83 5.11 -14.16
N ASN A 302 -0.06 6.00 -14.62
CA ASN A 302 -1.51 5.89 -14.50
C ASN A 302 -2.16 5.91 -15.89
N LEU A 303 -3.17 5.07 -16.08
CA LEU A 303 -4.06 5.17 -17.23
C LEU A 303 -5.15 6.20 -16.94
N GLU A 304 -5.43 7.05 -17.91
CA GLU A 304 -6.63 7.87 -17.96
C GLU A 304 -7.44 7.56 -19.24
N VAL A 305 -8.76 7.62 -19.13
CA VAL A 305 -9.66 7.49 -20.27
C VAL A 305 -10.58 8.70 -20.32
N GLU A 306 -10.37 9.57 -21.30
CA GLU A 306 -11.23 10.71 -21.60
C GLU A 306 -12.42 10.26 -22.46
N VAL A 307 -13.64 10.66 -22.06
CA VAL A 307 -14.85 10.53 -22.86
C VAL A 307 -15.60 11.84 -22.94
N ASN A 308 -15.73 12.38 -24.14
CA ASN A 308 -16.61 13.50 -24.47
C ASN A 308 -17.59 13.06 -25.57
N ALA A 309 -18.78 12.61 -25.17
CA ALA A 309 -19.73 11.96 -26.05
C ALA A 309 -21.14 12.57 -26.00
N THR A 310 -21.83 12.51 -27.13
CA THR A 310 -23.22 13.00 -27.24
C THR A 310 -24.20 12.12 -26.45
N ALA A 311 -23.97 10.81 -26.44
CA ALA A 311 -24.78 9.82 -25.73
C ALA A 311 -24.06 9.33 -24.47
N ALA A 312 -24.84 9.02 -23.43
CA ALA A 312 -24.30 8.42 -22.21
C ALA A 312 -23.71 7.04 -22.51
N ASN A 313 -22.62 6.69 -21.84
CA ASN A 313 -21.94 5.42 -22.02
C ASN A 313 -21.54 4.82 -20.65
N GLU A 314 -20.95 3.64 -20.67
CA GLU A 314 -20.25 3.07 -19.54
C GLU A 314 -18.90 2.55 -20.03
N VAL A 315 -17.82 2.92 -19.36
CA VAL A 315 -16.45 2.48 -19.65
C VAL A 315 -16.03 1.47 -18.59
N THR A 316 -15.58 0.30 -18.99
CA THR A 316 -14.95 -0.69 -18.10
C THR A 316 -13.52 -0.92 -18.57
N VAL A 317 -12.57 -0.81 -17.65
CA VAL A 317 -11.16 -1.11 -17.92
C VAL A 317 -10.73 -2.31 -17.09
N VAL A 318 -10.13 -3.30 -17.74
CA VAL A 318 -9.50 -4.45 -17.08
C VAL A 318 -8.00 -4.37 -17.32
N ASN A 319 -7.21 -4.23 -16.25
CA ASN A 319 -5.77 -4.34 -16.37
C ASN A 319 -5.33 -5.81 -16.33
N SER A 320 -4.34 -6.15 -17.15
CA SER A 320 -3.78 -7.50 -17.21
C SER A 320 -2.34 -7.47 -17.71
N LYS A 321 -1.68 -8.62 -17.81
CA LYS A 321 -0.43 -8.69 -18.58
C LYS A 321 -0.75 -8.52 -20.08
N PRO A 322 0.10 -7.79 -20.85
CA PRO A 322 -0.04 -7.70 -22.29
C PRO A 322 -0.24 -9.06 -22.95
N SER A 323 -1.32 -9.21 -23.72
CA SER A 323 -1.61 -10.47 -24.43
C SER A 323 -0.87 -10.59 -25.76
N GLY A 324 -0.43 -9.45 -26.31
CA GLY A 324 0.42 -9.35 -27.50
C GLY A 324 1.88 -9.00 -27.20
N ASN A 325 2.69 -8.97 -28.25
CA ASN A 325 4.07 -8.51 -28.19
C ASN A 325 4.15 -6.99 -28.46
N PRO A 326 5.13 -6.26 -27.91
CA PRO A 326 5.36 -4.88 -28.32
C PRO A 326 5.80 -4.86 -29.80
N PRO A 327 5.67 -3.72 -30.50
CA PRO A 327 6.14 -3.63 -31.86
C PRO A 327 7.62 -4.03 -32.02
N ALA A 328 8.02 -4.53 -33.17
CA ALA A 328 9.43 -4.87 -33.41
C ALA A 328 10.36 -3.67 -33.11
N GLY A 329 11.31 -3.85 -32.18
CA GLY A 329 12.23 -2.79 -31.74
C GLY A 329 11.68 -1.89 -30.64
N PHE A 330 10.52 -2.22 -30.06
CA PHE A 330 9.93 -1.55 -28.91
C PHE A 330 10.00 -2.42 -27.65
N LEU A 331 9.86 -1.76 -26.50
CA LEU A 331 9.70 -2.35 -25.18
C LEU A 331 8.37 -1.86 -24.57
N PHE A 332 7.81 -2.63 -23.65
CA PHE A 332 6.74 -2.15 -22.78
C PHE A 332 7.33 -1.20 -21.74
N VAL A 333 6.68 -0.05 -21.55
CA VAL A 333 6.99 0.89 -20.46
C VAL A 333 6.32 0.41 -19.18
N ASP A 334 5.03 0.10 -19.26
CA ASP A 334 4.23 -0.49 -18.18
C ASP A 334 4.18 -2.02 -18.36
N PRO A 335 4.44 -2.84 -17.32
CA PRO A 335 4.24 -4.29 -17.40
C PRO A 335 2.78 -4.73 -17.57
N GLN A 336 1.83 -3.80 -17.49
CA GLN A 336 0.40 -4.00 -17.68
C GLN A 336 -0.10 -3.55 -19.07
N SER A 337 -1.20 -4.15 -19.51
CA SER A 337 -2.05 -3.68 -20.59
C SER A 337 -3.46 -3.43 -20.07
N PHE A 338 -4.21 -2.60 -20.78
CA PHE A 338 -5.52 -2.11 -20.38
C PHE A 338 -6.56 -2.51 -21.42
N LYS A 339 -7.48 -3.39 -21.06
CA LYS A 339 -8.62 -3.77 -21.90
C LYS A 339 -9.77 -2.83 -21.61
N ILE A 340 -9.97 -1.86 -22.49
CA ILE A 340 -11.04 -0.88 -22.40
C ILE A 340 -12.24 -1.41 -23.18
N SER A 341 -13.41 -1.35 -22.58
CA SER A 341 -14.69 -1.67 -23.23
C SER A 341 -15.74 -0.62 -22.92
N THR A 342 -16.54 -0.28 -23.92
CA THR A 342 -17.67 0.61 -23.76
C THR A 342 -18.99 -0.15 -23.90
N LYS A 343 -20.02 0.26 -23.15
CA LYS A 343 -21.37 -0.34 -23.25
C LYS A 343 -22.00 -0.15 -24.62
N SER A 344 -21.73 0.99 -25.25
CA SER A 344 -22.14 1.30 -26.63
C SER A 344 -20.94 1.80 -27.43
N ALA A 345 -20.94 1.52 -28.74
CA ALA A 345 -19.91 2.05 -29.63
C ALA A 345 -19.92 3.58 -29.61
N THR A 346 -18.75 4.19 -29.62
CA THR A 346 -18.57 5.65 -29.76
C THR A 346 -18.99 6.10 -31.16
N ALA A 347 -19.61 7.27 -31.25
CA ALA A 347 -19.94 7.89 -32.52
C ALA A 347 -18.71 8.59 -33.11
N ALA A 348 -18.69 8.76 -34.44
CA ALA A 348 -17.60 9.47 -35.13
C ALA A 348 -17.48 10.96 -34.76
N THR A 349 -18.46 11.50 -34.03
CA THR A 349 -18.47 12.88 -33.51
C THR A 349 -18.09 12.97 -32.04
N ASP A 350 -17.96 11.83 -31.35
CA ASP A 350 -17.48 11.81 -29.98
C ASP A 350 -15.96 11.97 -29.99
N VAL A 351 -15.41 12.61 -28.96
CA VAL A 351 -13.97 12.69 -28.73
C VAL A 351 -13.67 11.75 -27.56
N VAL A 352 -12.78 10.79 -27.80
CA VAL A 352 -12.37 9.82 -26.78
C VAL A 352 -10.88 9.62 -26.86
N LYS A 353 -10.23 9.50 -25.70
CA LYS A 353 -8.79 9.35 -25.63
C LYS A 353 -8.36 8.22 -24.71
N VAL A 354 -7.14 7.75 -24.96
CA VAL A 354 -6.42 6.83 -24.09
C VAL A 354 -5.14 7.54 -23.70
N ASP A 355 -5.10 7.97 -22.46
CA ASP A 355 -4.08 8.84 -21.94
C ASP A 355 -3.25 8.08 -20.90
N TYR A 356 -1.97 8.39 -20.81
CA TYR A 356 -1.08 7.74 -19.87
C TYR A 356 -0.12 8.73 -19.23
N ILE A 357 -0.36 8.99 -17.96
CA ILE A 357 0.43 9.88 -17.12
C ILE A 357 1.58 9.03 -16.56
N PHE A 358 2.79 9.19 -17.11
CA PHE A 358 3.95 8.40 -16.74
C PHE A 358 4.68 8.99 -15.52
N SER A 359 5.28 8.11 -14.72
CA SER A 359 5.92 8.48 -13.47
C SER A 359 7.29 9.15 -13.65
N ALA A 360 7.79 9.76 -12.57
CA ALA A 360 9.16 10.25 -12.51
C ALA A 360 10.21 9.15 -12.72
N ALA A 361 9.88 7.89 -12.37
CA ALA A 361 10.78 6.76 -12.62
C ALA A 361 10.92 6.49 -14.13
N ILE A 362 9.84 6.63 -14.90
CA ILE A 362 9.88 6.52 -16.36
C ILE A 362 10.69 7.67 -16.96
N LEU A 363 10.45 8.91 -16.55
CA LEU A 363 11.24 10.07 -16.97
C LEU A 363 12.75 9.88 -16.79
N ALA A 364 13.16 9.19 -15.72
CA ALA A 364 14.57 8.91 -15.44
C ALA A 364 15.16 7.76 -16.27
N ALA A 365 14.32 6.88 -16.80
CA ALA A 365 14.73 5.65 -17.48
C ALA A 365 14.70 5.74 -19.01
N VAL A 366 13.91 6.66 -19.58
CA VAL A 366 13.69 6.74 -21.03
C VAL A 366 13.57 8.20 -21.52
N ASP A 367 13.72 8.41 -22.83
CA ASP A 367 13.33 9.64 -23.52
C ASP A 367 11.81 9.65 -23.70
N PRO A 368 11.05 10.45 -22.92
CA PRO A 368 9.61 10.41 -22.94
C PRO A 368 9.01 10.91 -24.27
N THR A 369 9.75 11.68 -25.07
CA THR A 369 9.25 12.16 -26.38
C THR A 369 9.03 11.03 -27.40
N GLN A 370 9.61 9.85 -27.13
CA GLN A 370 9.54 8.68 -27.99
C GLN A 370 8.48 7.66 -27.53
N GLY A 371 7.86 7.84 -26.35
CA GLY A 371 6.82 6.95 -25.87
C GLY A 371 5.55 7.02 -26.71
N ARG A 372 4.80 5.92 -26.76
CA ARG A 372 3.58 5.77 -27.56
C ARG A 372 2.54 4.94 -26.83
N VAL A 373 1.28 5.27 -27.06
CA VAL A 373 0.13 4.43 -26.71
C VAL A 373 -0.16 3.48 -27.87
N GLY A 374 -0.03 2.17 -27.64
CA GLY A 374 -0.25 1.14 -28.64
C GLY A 374 -1.57 0.41 -28.45
N LYS A 375 -2.23 0.02 -29.54
CA LYS A 375 -3.44 -0.83 -29.54
C LYS A 375 -3.10 -2.23 -30.03
N LEU A 376 -3.59 -3.27 -29.39
CA LEU A 376 -3.38 -4.65 -29.83
C LEU A 376 -4.09 -4.90 -31.17
N ASP A 377 -3.33 -5.29 -32.18
CA ASP A 377 -3.88 -5.89 -33.39
C ASP A 377 -4.03 -7.40 -33.18
N ALA A 378 -5.27 -7.85 -33.04
CA ALA A 378 -5.59 -9.26 -32.82
C ALA A 378 -5.18 -10.17 -34.01
N ALA A 379 -4.99 -9.63 -35.22
CA ALA A 379 -4.60 -10.43 -36.38
C ALA A 379 -3.11 -10.80 -36.36
N THR A 380 -2.27 -9.90 -35.85
CA THR A 380 -0.81 -10.06 -35.79
C THR A 380 -0.31 -10.43 -34.39
N ASN A 381 -1.14 -10.26 -33.36
CA ASN A 381 -0.80 -10.42 -31.94
C ASN A 381 0.36 -9.51 -31.51
N GLU A 382 0.39 -8.30 -32.08
CA GLU A 382 1.37 -7.25 -31.85
C GLU A 382 0.62 -5.95 -31.52
N PHE A 383 1.15 -5.15 -30.60
CA PHE A 383 0.65 -3.80 -30.38
C PHE A 383 1.11 -2.92 -31.55
N VAL A 384 0.18 -2.18 -32.15
CA VAL A 384 0.47 -1.22 -33.22
C VAL A 384 0.36 0.21 -32.68
N VAL A 385 1.23 1.09 -33.17
CA VAL A 385 1.27 2.52 -32.79
C VAL A 385 0.94 3.44 -33.96
N ASP A 386 1.05 2.96 -35.19
CA ASP A 386 0.75 3.73 -36.39
C ASP A 386 -0.71 3.58 -36.80
N GLY A 387 -1.35 4.69 -37.19
CA GLY A 387 -2.72 4.69 -37.71
C GLY A 387 -3.80 4.33 -36.70
N VAL A 388 -3.47 4.37 -35.40
CA VAL A 388 -4.40 4.07 -34.30
C VAL A 388 -5.27 5.28 -33.94
N GLY A 389 -4.65 6.47 -33.92
CA GLY A 389 -5.26 7.72 -33.48
C GLY A 389 -4.35 8.92 -33.70
N GLU A 390 -4.75 10.07 -33.18
CA GLU A 390 -3.94 11.30 -33.14
C GLU A 390 -3.20 11.35 -31.81
N PHE A 391 -1.86 11.30 -31.89
CA PHE A 391 -0.98 11.25 -30.72
C PHE A 391 -0.47 12.63 -30.35
N GLU A 392 -0.43 12.90 -29.06
CA GLU A 392 0.11 14.10 -28.44
C GLU A 392 1.05 13.71 -27.27
N PHE A 393 2.09 14.50 -27.08
CA PHE A 393 3.00 14.37 -25.95
C PHE A 393 2.97 15.67 -25.16
N GLU A 394 2.50 15.60 -23.93
CA GLU A 394 2.28 16.75 -23.06
C GLU A 394 3.38 16.75 -22.00
N ALA A 395 4.45 17.50 -22.27
CA ALA A 395 5.65 17.46 -21.46
C ALA A 395 5.43 18.03 -20.05
N GLU A 396 4.52 19.00 -19.94
CA GLU A 396 4.14 19.67 -18.70
C GLU A 396 3.34 18.74 -17.76
N GLU A 397 2.58 17.81 -18.34
CA GLU A 397 1.69 16.89 -17.61
C GLU A 397 2.31 15.50 -17.42
N ASN A 398 3.47 15.25 -18.04
CA ASN A 398 4.09 13.94 -18.12
C ASN A 398 3.14 12.91 -18.74
N GLU A 399 2.52 13.28 -19.86
CA GLU A 399 1.45 12.51 -20.45
C GLU A 399 1.72 12.11 -21.90
N TRP A 400 1.32 10.88 -22.23
CA TRP A 400 1.14 10.41 -23.59
C TRP A 400 -0.34 10.28 -23.89
N SER A 401 -0.86 11.13 -24.76
CA SER A 401 -2.27 11.24 -25.03
C SER A 401 -2.58 10.74 -26.44
N LEU A 402 -3.64 9.96 -26.59
CA LEU A 402 -4.03 9.39 -27.88
C LEU A 402 -5.52 9.52 -28.11
N THR A 403 -5.90 10.45 -28.99
CA THR A 403 -7.30 10.59 -29.45
C THR A 403 -7.60 9.50 -30.46
N VAL A 404 -8.63 8.68 -30.20
CA VAL A 404 -8.94 7.49 -31.00
C VAL A 404 -10.38 7.49 -31.50
N PRO A 405 -10.68 6.85 -32.64
CA PRO A 405 -12.06 6.72 -33.12
C PRO A 405 -12.90 5.75 -32.27
N ASP A 406 -12.24 4.84 -31.54
CA ASP A 406 -12.88 3.79 -30.73
C ASP A 406 -11.95 3.33 -29.59
N LEU A 407 -12.46 3.47 -28.36
CA LEU A 407 -11.81 3.02 -27.12
C LEU A 407 -11.72 1.49 -27.01
N ASN A 408 -12.63 0.74 -27.65
CA ASN A 408 -12.70 -0.71 -27.44
C ASN A 408 -11.42 -1.40 -27.93
N GLY A 409 -10.76 -2.14 -27.04
CA GLY A 409 -9.53 -2.85 -27.35
C GLY A 409 -8.63 -3.07 -26.16
N GLU A 410 -7.49 -3.71 -26.41
CA GLU A 410 -6.39 -3.81 -25.45
C GLU A 410 -5.32 -2.78 -25.82
N TRP A 411 -4.87 -2.02 -24.82
CA TRP A 411 -3.95 -0.91 -24.97
C TRP A 411 -2.71 -1.15 -24.10
N ALA A 412 -1.54 -0.73 -24.56
CA ALA A 412 -0.31 -0.82 -23.78
C ALA A 412 0.60 0.35 -24.11
N ILE A 413 1.47 0.68 -23.16
CA ILE A 413 2.41 1.77 -23.31
C ILE A 413 3.74 1.19 -23.76
N VAL A 414 4.24 1.69 -24.88
CA VAL A 414 5.43 1.15 -25.53
C VAL A 414 6.39 2.27 -25.89
N ILE A 415 7.66 1.92 -25.99
CA ILE A 415 8.71 2.86 -26.36
C ILE A 415 9.76 2.18 -27.23
N PRO A 416 10.37 2.86 -28.22
CA PRO A 416 11.49 2.31 -28.96
C PRO A 416 12.63 1.92 -28.00
N GLN A 417 13.24 0.77 -28.23
CA GLN A 417 14.39 0.32 -27.43
C GLN A 417 15.56 1.33 -27.46
N ALA A 418 15.68 2.10 -28.55
CA ALA A 418 16.69 3.14 -28.70
C ALA A 418 16.47 4.38 -27.81
N ALA A 419 15.29 4.50 -27.19
CA ALA A 419 14.93 5.61 -26.31
C ALA A 419 15.17 5.31 -24.82
N VAL A 420 15.72 4.14 -24.47
CA VAL A 420 16.17 3.84 -23.09
C VAL A 420 17.49 4.59 -22.82
N LEU A 421 17.60 5.25 -21.66
CA LEU A 421 18.73 6.13 -21.28
C LEU A 421 19.95 5.41 -20.70
#